data_AF-A0A964E1D8-F1
#
_entry.id   AF-A0A964E1D8-F1
#
_cell.length_a   1.000
_cell.length_b   1.000
_cell.length_c   1.000
_cell.angle_alpha   90.00
_cell.angle_beta   90.00
_cell.angle_gamma   90.00
#
_symmetry.space_group_name_H-M   'P 1'
#
loop_
_entity.id
_entity.type
_entity.pdbx_description
1 polymer ?
#
loop_
_entity_poly.entity_id
_entity_poly.type
_entity_poly.pdbx_seq_one_letter_code
_entity_poly.pdbx_strand_id
1 'polypeptide(L)'
;MSKVTPEQIKRLQEKADQHNAKLQAAKARLAETERKLDTRRKIIAGGLLFDAASKDKQWAHHLAALLTRIDRPNDKEPFEGWSIEQYKLEGGKLGDKKRAKIEAAVGDDDAGV
;
A
#
# COMPACT_ATOMS: atom_id res chain seq x y z
N MET A 1 -52.08 30.92 -10.29
CA MET A 1 -50.79 30.26 -10.52
C MET A 1 -49.73 31.34 -10.65
N SER A 2 -48.94 31.59 -9.61
CA SER A 2 -47.84 32.56 -9.66
C SER A 2 -46.83 32.14 -10.73
N LYS A 3 -46.61 33.00 -11.74
CA LYS A 3 -45.64 32.73 -12.81
C LYS A 3 -44.24 32.78 -12.20
N VAL A 4 -43.54 31.66 -12.21
CA VAL A 4 -42.13 31.59 -11.82
C VAL A 4 -41.33 32.51 -12.74
N THR A 5 -40.55 33.42 -12.17
CA THR A 5 -39.76 34.38 -12.93
C THR A 5 -38.42 33.78 -13.38
N PRO A 6 -37.81 34.27 -14.47
CA PRO A 6 -36.49 33.82 -14.93
C PRO A 6 -35.41 33.91 -13.84
N GLU A 7 -35.44 34.96 -13.00
CA GLU A 7 -34.52 35.13 -11.87
C GLU A 7 -34.70 34.06 -10.80
N GLN A 8 -35.94 33.60 -10.55
CA GLN A 8 -36.20 32.51 -9.63
C GLN A 8 -35.64 31.19 -10.17
N ILE A 9 -35.77 30.94 -11.48
CA ILE A 9 -35.19 29.77 -12.14
C ILE A 9 -33.66 29.81 -12.03
N LYS A 10 -33.03 30.96 -12.31
CA LYS A 10 -31.57 31.11 -12.20
C LYS A 10 -31.07 30.83 -10.78
N ARG A 11 -31.75 31.36 -9.76
CA ARG A 11 -31.40 31.08 -8.35
C ARG A 11 -31.56 29.61 -7.98
N LEU A 12 -32.58 28.93 -8.52
CA LEU A 12 -32.77 27.50 -8.31
C LEU A 12 -31.68 26.67 -9.01
N GLN A 13 -31.28 27.07 -10.22
CA GLN A 13 -30.18 26.44 -10.96
C GLN A 13 -28.86 26.59 -10.21
N GLU A 14 -28.51 27.81 -9.78
CA GLU A 14 -27.30 28.08 -9.00
C GLU A 14 -27.25 27.24 -7.71
N LYS A 15 -28.38 27.09 -7.02
CA LYS A 15 -28.48 26.21 -5.84
C LYS A 15 -28.27 24.75 -6.21
N ALA A 16 -28.89 24.27 -7.29
CA ALA A 16 -28.72 22.91 -7.77
C ALA A 16 -27.25 22.61 -8.10
N ASP A 17 -26.58 23.53 -8.79
CA ASP A 17 -25.16 23.40 -9.15
C ASP A 17 -24.28 23.37 -7.90
N GLN A 18 -24.56 24.22 -6.90
CA GLN A 18 -23.87 24.18 -5.60
C GLN A 18 -24.07 22.85 -4.86
N HIS A 19 -25.29 22.32 -4.85
CA HIS A 19 -25.57 21.03 -4.22
C HIS A 19 -24.88 19.88 -4.95
N ASN A 20 -24.86 19.91 -6.28
CA ASN A 20 -24.15 18.94 -7.09
C ASN A 20 -22.63 19.00 -6.83
N ALA A 21 -22.05 20.19 -6.75
CA ALA A 21 -20.63 20.36 -6.40
C ALA A 21 -20.31 19.78 -5.02
N LYS A 22 -21.17 20.03 -4.02
CA LYS A 22 -21.04 19.44 -2.67
C LYS A 22 -21.11 17.91 -2.70
N LEU A 23 -22.04 17.35 -3.47
CA LEU A 23 -22.18 15.91 -3.62
C LEU A 23 -20.94 15.29 -4.27
N GLN A 24 -20.39 15.91 -5.32
CA GLN A 24 -19.17 15.44 -5.97
C GLN A 24 -17.96 15.51 -5.02
N ALA A 25 -17.84 16.58 -4.24
CA ALA A 25 -16.79 16.69 -3.24
C ALA A 25 -16.89 15.61 -2.16
N ALA A 26 -18.11 15.28 -1.71
CA ALA A 26 -18.33 14.19 -0.75
C ALA A 26 -17.96 12.81 -1.34
N LYS A 27 -18.36 12.54 -2.58
CA LYS A 27 -17.99 11.30 -3.30
C LYS A 27 -16.48 11.16 -3.47
N ALA A 28 -15.80 12.24 -3.84
CA ALA A 28 -14.35 12.26 -4.00
C ALA A 28 -13.63 11.96 -2.67
N ARG A 29 -14.11 12.51 -1.56
CA ARG A 29 -13.57 12.22 -0.22
C ARG A 29 -13.76 10.77 0.19
N LEU A 30 -14.94 10.19 -0.10
CA LEU A 30 -15.20 8.78 0.19
C LEU A 30 -14.25 7.87 -0.61
N ALA A 31 -14.15 8.09 -1.92
CA ALA A 31 -13.25 7.34 -2.79
C ALA A 31 -11.78 7.46 -2.34
N GLU A 32 -11.37 8.65 -1.86
CA GLU A 32 -10.02 8.85 -1.33
C GLU A 32 -9.77 8.05 -0.05
N THR A 33 -10.72 8.04 0.88
CA THR A 33 -10.63 7.21 2.10
C THR A 33 -10.54 5.73 1.76
N GLU A 34 -11.36 5.26 0.81
CA GLU A 34 -11.34 3.85 0.36
C GLU A 34 -9.99 3.49 -0.27
N ARG A 35 -9.44 4.35 -1.13
CA ARG A 35 -8.09 4.16 -1.70
C ARG A 35 -7.02 4.11 -0.63
N LYS A 36 -7.07 4.99 0.38
CA LYS A 36 -6.10 4.95 1.51
C LYS A 36 -6.17 3.65 2.28
N LEU A 37 -7.37 3.16 2.57
CA LEU A 37 -7.56 1.89 3.27
C LEU A 37 -7.08 0.70 2.44
N ASP A 38 -7.41 0.67 1.15
CA ASP A 38 -6.97 -0.36 0.22
C ASP A 38 -5.44 -0.40 0.10
N THR A 39 -4.79 0.74 -0.11
CA THR A 39 -3.32 0.86 -0.12
C THR A 39 -2.72 0.35 1.18
N ARG A 40 -3.27 0.71 2.34
CA ARG A 40 -2.78 0.22 3.63
C ARG A 40 -2.91 -1.30 3.77
N ARG A 41 -4.02 -1.89 3.34
CA ARG A 41 -4.22 -3.35 3.35
C ARG A 41 -3.20 -4.06 2.46
N LYS A 42 -2.96 -3.54 1.25
CA LYS A 42 -1.98 -4.08 0.31
C LYS A 42 -0.55 -4.02 0.86
N ILE A 43 -0.15 -2.90 1.47
CA ILE A 43 1.17 -2.77 2.09
C ILE A 43 1.35 -3.76 3.24
N ILE A 44 0.36 -3.88 4.13
CA ILE A 44 0.45 -4.79 5.28
C ILE A 44 0.46 -6.25 4.81
N ALA A 45 -0.47 -6.62 3.94
CA ALA A 45 -0.57 -7.98 3.42
C ALA A 45 0.68 -8.39 2.63
N GLY A 46 1.21 -7.49 1.78
CA GLY A 46 2.44 -7.73 1.04
C GLY A 46 3.66 -7.90 1.96
N GLY A 47 3.78 -7.08 3.00
CA GLY A 47 4.85 -7.22 3.99
C GLY A 47 4.79 -8.56 4.74
N LEU A 48 3.60 -9.00 5.13
CA LEU A 48 3.40 -10.31 5.77
C LEU A 48 3.68 -11.47 4.81
N LEU A 49 3.30 -11.34 3.54
CA LEU A 49 3.61 -12.34 2.52
C LEU A 49 5.12 -12.50 2.31
N PHE A 50 5.86 -11.40 2.24
CA PHE A 50 7.33 -11.46 2.14
C PHE A 50 7.98 -12.05 3.39
N ASP A 51 7.49 -11.72 4.59
CA ASP A 51 7.97 -12.36 5.82
C ASP A 51 7.72 -13.88 5.83
N ALA A 52 6.53 -14.32 5.41
CA ALA A 52 6.21 -15.75 5.30
C ALA A 52 7.10 -16.46 4.26
N ALA A 53 7.23 -15.86 3.07
CA ALA A 53 8.06 -16.39 1.98
C ALA A 53 9.56 -16.46 2.34
N SER A 54 10.05 -15.60 3.24
CA SER A 54 11.43 -15.65 3.72
C SER A 54 11.74 -16.84 4.65
N LYS A 55 10.69 -17.44 5.24
CA LYS A 55 10.78 -18.50 6.25
C LYS A 55 10.38 -19.87 5.72
N ASP A 56 9.47 -19.91 4.75
CA ASP A 56 8.86 -21.15 4.26
C ASP A 56 8.95 -21.25 2.72
N LYS A 57 9.47 -22.40 2.26
CA LYS A 57 9.67 -22.71 0.84
C LYS A 57 8.36 -22.78 0.03
N GLN A 58 7.26 -23.22 0.63
CA GLN A 58 5.97 -23.25 -0.06
C GLN A 58 5.45 -21.83 -0.33
N TRP A 59 5.59 -20.94 0.66
CA TRP A 59 5.24 -19.53 0.50
C TRP A 59 6.15 -18.83 -0.53
N ALA A 60 7.45 -19.14 -0.53
CA ALA A 60 8.38 -18.64 -1.55
C ALA A 60 7.98 -19.10 -2.96
N HIS A 61 7.57 -20.37 -3.12
CA HIS A 61 7.11 -20.91 -4.39
C HIS A 61 5.83 -20.20 -4.89
N HIS A 62 4.85 -20.02 -4.00
CA HIS A 62 3.63 -19.27 -4.35
C HIS A 62 3.91 -17.82 -4.72
N LEU A 63 4.80 -17.15 -3.98
CA LEU A 63 5.21 -15.78 -4.30
C LEU A 63 5.87 -15.70 -5.67
N ALA A 64 6.79 -16.61 -6.00
CA ALA A 64 7.42 -16.65 -7.32
C ALA A 64 6.38 -16.79 -8.44
N ALA A 65 5.40 -17.68 -8.28
CA ALA A 65 4.30 -17.86 -9.24
C ALA A 65 3.39 -16.62 -9.35
N LEU A 66 3.24 -15.82 -8.29
CA LEU A 66 2.49 -14.56 -8.35
C LEU A 66 3.26 -13.48 -9.11
N LEU A 67 4.58 -13.38 -8.90
CA LEU A 67 5.42 -12.39 -9.57
C LEU A 67 5.49 -12.59 -11.09
N THR A 68 5.35 -13.82 -11.60
CA THR A 68 5.29 -14.07 -13.05
C THR A 68 4.04 -13.50 -13.72
N ARG A 69 3.02 -13.10 -12.94
CA ARG A 69 1.75 -12.53 -13.46
C ARG A 69 1.79 -11.01 -13.63
N ILE A 70 2.91 -10.37 -13.27
CA ILE A 70 3.08 -8.95 -13.50
C ILE A 70 3.25 -8.76 -15.01
N ASP A 71 2.30 -8.11 -15.67
CA ASP A 71 2.33 -7.94 -17.13
C ASP A 71 3.01 -6.64 -17.56
N ARG A 72 2.85 -5.58 -16.77
CA ARG A 72 3.31 -4.24 -17.13
C ARG A 72 4.83 -4.12 -16.99
N PRO A 73 5.56 -3.65 -18.01
CA PRO A 73 7.02 -3.52 -17.94
C PRO A 73 7.51 -2.69 -16.73
N ASN A 74 6.88 -1.53 -16.48
CA ASN A 74 7.24 -0.68 -15.34
C ASN A 74 7.01 -1.35 -13.98
N ASP A 75 6.08 -2.30 -13.90
CA ASP A 75 5.82 -3.04 -12.66
C ASP A 75 6.80 -4.23 -12.52
N LYS A 76 7.44 -4.68 -13.61
CA LYS A 76 8.47 -5.73 -13.60
C LYS A 76 9.84 -5.21 -13.20
N GLU A 77 10.19 -4.00 -13.64
CA GLU A 77 11.51 -3.37 -13.42
C GLU A 77 12.01 -3.46 -11.96
N PRO A 78 11.20 -3.21 -10.91
CA PRO A 78 11.66 -3.32 -9.53
C PRO A 78 12.00 -4.75 -9.08
N PHE A 79 11.55 -5.77 -9.83
CA PHE A 79 11.76 -7.18 -9.53
C PHE A 79 12.86 -7.81 -10.40
N GLU A 80 13.47 -7.06 -11.32
CA GLU A 80 14.55 -7.57 -12.16
C GLU A 80 15.82 -7.82 -11.33
N GLY A 81 16.34 -9.05 -11.37
CA GLY A 81 17.48 -9.46 -10.54
C GLY A 81 17.15 -9.55 -9.04
N TRP A 82 15.89 -9.29 -8.66
CA TRP A 82 15.42 -9.34 -7.28
C TRP A 82 14.99 -10.76 -6.88
N SER A 83 15.26 -11.16 -5.63
CA SER A 83 14.77 -12.43 -5.09
C SER A 83 14.40 -12.36 -3.61
N ILE A 84 13.59 -13.32 -3.15
CA ILE A 84 13.22 -13.41 -1.74
C ILE A 84 14.43 -13.69 -0.82
N GLU A 85 15.50 -14.30 -1.34
CA GLU A 85 16.74 -14.49 -0.60
C GLU A 85 17.48 -13.16 -0.39
N GLN A 86 17.46 -12.25 -1.36
CA GLN A 86 17.99 -10.90 -1.17
C GLN A 86 17.17 -10.13 -0.11
N TYR A 87 15.84 -10.23 -0.16
CA TYR A 87 14.97 -9.65 0.88
C TYR A 87 15.31 -10.16 2.29
N LYS A 88 15.60 -11.46 2.41
CA LYS A 88 16.02 -12.08 3.67
C LYS A 88 17.40 -11.58 4.13
N LEU A 89 18.34 -11.42 3.20
CA LEU A 89 19.68 -10.89 3.48
C LEU A 89 19.64 -9.43 3.91
N GLU A 90 18.83 -8.61 3.26
CA GLU A 90 18.55 -7.21 3.61
C GLU A 90 17.79 -7.06 4.93
N GLY A 91 17.45 -8.19 5.58
CA GLY A 91 16.74 -8.24 6.85
C GLY A 91 15.24 -8.12 6.69
N GLY A 92 14.72 -7.47 5.66
CA GLY A 92 13.31 -7.08 5.63
C GLY A 92 12.94 -6.22 6.85
N LYS A 93 11.73 -5.66 6.89
CA LYS A 93 11.30 -4.78 8.02
C LYS A 93 11.29 -5.48 9.41
N LEU A 94 11.51 -6.79 9.46
CA LEU A 94 11.58 -7.59 10.69
C LEU A 94 13.01 -8.01 11.08
N GLY A 95 13.96 -7.99 10.15
CA GLY A 95 15.33 -8.45 10.36
C GLY A 95 16.25 -7.39 10.96
N ASP A 96 15.93 -6.11 10.86
CA ASP A 96 16.66 -5.06 11.59
C ASP A 96 16.66 -5.31 13.10
N LYS A 97 15.52 -5.75 13.64
CA LYS A 97 15.41 -6.13 15.06
C LYS A 97 16.23 -7.39 15.41
N LYS A 98 16.38 -8.31 14.46
CA LYS A 98 17.15 -9.55 14.64
C LYS A 98 18.66 -9.30 14.48
N ARG A 99 19.06 -8.45 13.54
CA ARG A 99 20.44 -7.98 13.34
C ARG A 99 20.93 -7.19 14.55
N ALA A 100 20.15 -6.21 15.01
CA ALA A 100 20.48 -5.46 16.23
C ALA A 100 20.63 -6.38 17.46
N LYS A 101 19.83 -7.46 17.54
CA LYS A 101 19.96 -8.45 18.62
C LYS A 101 21.20 -9.35 18.47
N ILE A 102 21.60 -9.70 17.25
CA ILE A 102 22.81 -10.48 16.98
C ILE A 102 24.06 -9.64 17.22
N GLU A 103 24.10 -8.40 16.73
CA GLU A 103 25.19 -7.45 16.96
C GLU A 103 25.35 -7.11 18.45
N ALA A 104 24.25 -6.93 19.19
CA ALA A 104 24.28 -6.74 20.64
C ALA A 104 24.72 -8.00 21.41
N ALA A 105 24.52 -9.20 20.86
CA ALA A 105 24.97 -10.45 21.48
C ALA A 105 26.44 -10.77 21.18
N VAL A 106 26.97 -10.30 20.04
CA VAL A 106 28.39 -10.47 19.66
C VAL A 106 29.30 -9.46 20.37
N GLY A 107 28.77 -8.30 20.76
CA GLY A 107 29.55 -7.26 21.46
C GLY A 107 29.83 -7.51 22.95
N ASP A 108 29.27 -8.57 23.55
CA ASP A 108 29.47 -8.91 24.98
C ASP A 108 30.52 -10.02 25.18
N ASP A 109 30.94 -10.72 24.11
CA ASP A 109 31.88 -11.85 24.18
C ASP A 109 33.36 -11.44 23.91
N ASP A 110 33.65 -10.18 23.54
CA ASP A 110 35.02 -9.68 23.25
C ASP A 110 35.58 -8.74 24.35
N ALA A 111 35.11 -8.91 25.59
CA ALA A 111 35.58 -8.15 26.76
C ALA A 111 36.23 -9.03 27.84
N GLY A 112 36.82 -10.18 27.46
CA GLY A 112 37.47 -11.05 28.43
C GLY A 112 38.32 -12.17 27.85
N VAL A 113 39.52 -11.83 27.33
CA VAL A 113 40.79 -12.55 27.57
C VAL A 113 41.93 -11.53 27.55
#